data_AF-A0A4Y9Y1S7-F1
#
_entry.id   AF-A0A4Y9Y1S7-F1
#
_cell.length_a   1.000
_cell.length_b   1.000
_cell.length_c   1.000
_cell.angle_alpha   90.00
_cell.angle_beta   90.00
_cell.angle_gamma   90.00
#
_symmetry.space_group_name_H-M   'P 1'
#
loop_
_entity.id
_entity.type
_entity.pdbx_description
1 polymer ?
#
loop_
_entity_poly.entity_id
_entity_poly.type
_entity_poly.pdbx_seq_one_letter_code
_entity_poly.pdbx_strand_id
1 'polypeptide(L)'
;MSVSMSDFLSLEATRYLSGTAITLALYDHFLNLPKEIQYVWHQPPLFLAVCVLFDVYLREAGLLYFAVVMSGFAPLDKQGTTSQLSLRAANAEVVLAAEVQYAELHGIQAFIETCMFTKKSWYFVGSWAPMVAFDLIALALVAWSTLMTPRRQETAIVGILYKQGFYTFLAFLLLRLSRLLSSVFGSAADTTLMPPVTWALDGILSYRLFLTIKEMEYGSRRNWSKYDAGPRTRGNPQVGRQATTILVFEEIEMDSK
;
A
#
# COMPACT_ATOMS: atom_id res chain seq x y z
N MET A 1 -11.27 -33.92 -12.13
CA MET A 1 -10.44 -32.99 -12.92
C MET A 1 -9.00 -33.42 -12.74
N SER A 2 -8.29 -33.71 -13.83
CA SER A 2 -6.86 -34.01 -13.79
C SER A 2 -6.08 -32.71 -13.57
N VAL A 3 -5.19 -32.67 -12.60
CA VAL A 3 -4.26 -31.54 -12.40
C VAL A 3 -3.28 -31.51 -13.57
N SER A 4 -3.12 -30.35 -14.21
CA SER A 4 -2.22 -30.20 -15.35
C SER A 4 -0.78 -29.94 -14.88
N MET A 5 0.22 -30.30 -15.69
CA MET A 5 1.64 -30.03 -15.39
C MET A 5 1.92 -28.52 -15.22
N SER A 6 1.18 -27.66 -15.92
CA SER A 6 1.24 -26.21 -15.75
C SER A 6 0.83 -25.74 -14.35
N ASP A 7 -0.13 -26.40 -13.71
CA ASP A 7 -0.58 -26.01 -12.37
C ASP A 7 0.52 -26.21 -11.32
N PHE A 8 1.30 -27.29 -11.47
CA PHE A 8 2.46 -27.56 -10.63
C PHE A 8 3.57 -26.52 -10.80
N LEU A 9 3.86 -26.13 -12.04
CA LEU A 9 4.86 -25.09 -12.32
C LEU A 9 4.45 -23.74 -11.74
N SER A 10 3.17 -23.39 -11.84
CA SER A 10 2.65 -22.14 -11.27
C SER A 10 2.69 -22.12 -9.75
N LEU A 11 2.45 -23.26 -9.09
CA LEU A 11 2.62 -23.39 -7.64
C LEU A 11 4.07 -23.18 -7.21
N GLU A 12 4.99 -23.86 -7.88
CA GLU A 12 6.42 -23.75 -7.60
C GLU A 12 6.91 -22.31 -7.83
N ALA A 13 6.49 -21.68 -8.93
CA ALA A 13 6.76 -20.28 -9.19
C ALA A 13 6.21 -19.36 -8.09
N THR A 14 4.99 -19.63 -7.60
CA THR A 14 4.37 -18.83 -6.52
C THR A 14 5.16 -18.93 -5.22
N ARG A 15 5.70 -20.12 -4.89
CA ARG A 15 6.56 -20.31 -3.72
C ARG A 15 7.81 -19.43 -3.81
N TYR A 16 8.55 -19.49 -4.92
CA TYR A 16 9.76 -18.67 -5.08
C TYR A 16 9.45 -17.17 -5.15
N LEU A 17 8.36 -16.79 -5.82
CA LEU A 17 7.94 -15.39 -5.92
C LEU A 17 7.50 -14.82 -4.59
N SER A 18 6.81 -15.59 -3.74
CA SER A 18 6.43 -15.14 -2.39
C SER A 18 7.67 -14.88 -1.52
N GLY A 19 8.66 -15.77 -1.55
CA GLY A 19 9.95 -15.57 -0.87
C GLY A 19 10.71 -14.35 -1.38
N THR A 20 10.70 -14.13 -2.70
CA THR A 20 11.32 -12.96 -3.32
C THR A 20 10.60 -11.66 -2.93
N ALA A 21 9.27 -11.68 -2.94
CA ALA A 21 8.42 -10.55 -2.59
C ALA A 21 8.65 -10.08 -1.14
N ILE A 22 8.66 -11.01 -0.17
CA ILE A 22 8.94 -10.66 1.24
C ILE A 22 10.38 -10.17 1.42
N THR A 23 11.35 -10.77 0.72
CA THR A 23 12.76 -10.32 0.78
C THR A 23 12.91 -8.89 0.27
N LEU A 24 12.27 -8.56 -0.85
CA LEU A 24 12.27 -7.20 -1.41
C LEU A 24 11.57 -6.20 -0.48
N ALA A 25 10.41 -6.57 0.10
CA ALA A 25 9.68 -5.72 1.04
C ALA A 25 10.53 -5.41 2.28
N LEU A 26 11.07 -6.45 2.94
CA LEU A 26 11.92 -6.28 4.12
C LEU A 26 13.20 -5.51 3.81
N TYR A 27 13.84 -5.78 2.68
CA TYR A 27 15.03 -5.06 2.26
C TYR A 27 14.76 -3.56 2.07
N ASP A 28 13.66 -3.22 1.39
CA ASP A 28 13.24 -1.83 1.22
C ASP A 28 12.92 -1.15 2.56
N HIS A 29 12.23 -1.87 3.45
CA HIS A 29 11.92 -1.40 4.80
C HIS A 29 13.20 -1.07 5.58
N PHE A 30 14.18 -1.99 5.62
CA PHE A 30 15.44 -1.77 6.33
C PHE A 30 16.25 -0.59 5.77
N LEU A 31 16.24 -0.38 4.45
CA LEU A 31 16.92 0.77 3.84
C LEU A 31 16.31 2.11 4.25
N ASN A 32 15.00 2.13 4.50
CA ASN A 32 14.24 3.34 4.81
C ASN A 32 13.98 3.51 6.32
N LEU A 33 14.25 2.49 7.14
CA LEU A 33 14.07 2.50 8.59
C LEU A 33 14.70 3.72 9.29
N PRO A 34 15.92 4.19 8.94
CA PRO A 34 16.47 5.41 9.56
C PRO A 34 15.63 6.65 9.28
N LYS A 35 15.09 6.77 8.06
CA LYS A 35 14.20 7.87 7.68
C LYS A 35 12.86 7.78 8.40
N GLU A 36 12.31 6.58 8.52
CA GLU A 36 11.09 6.34 9.30
C GLU A 36 11.28 6.78 10.75
N ILE A 37 12.36 6.33 11.41
CA ILE A 37 12.69 6.72 12.78
C ILE A 37 12.77 8.25 12.88
N GLN A 38 13.44 8.90 11.95
CA GLN A 38 13.62 10.35 11.97
C GLN A 38 12.31 11.13 11.74
N TYR A 39 11.50 10.72 10.77
CA TYR A 39 10.33 11.50 10.31
C TYR A 39 9.02 11.11 10.98
N VAL A 40 8.90 9.87 11.46
CA VAL A 40 7.66 9.32 12.00
C VAL A 40 7.75 9.17 13.50
N TRP A 41 8.80 8.51 14.01
CA TRP A 41 8.90 8.17 15.43
C TRP A 41 9.30 9.33 16.33
N HIS A 42 10.09 10.28 15.82
CA HIS A 42 10.48 11.48 16.59
C HIS A 42 9.43 12.59 16.56
N GLN A 43 8.42 12.49 15.70
CA GLN A 43 7.32 13.46 15.64
C GLN A 43 6.21 13.04 16.60
N PRO A 44 5.41 13.98 17.14
CA PRO A 44 4.23 13.62 17.91
C PRO A 44 3.32 12.70 17.07
N PRO A 45 2.79 11.62 17.65
CA PRO A 45 2.02 10.64 16.90
C PRO A 45 0.73 11.28 16.39
N LEU A 46 0.68 11.54 15.09
CA LEU A 46 -0.55 11.87 14.39
C LEU A 46 -1.29 10.55 14.11
N PHE A 47 -2.61 10.53 14.33
CA PHE A 47 -3.44 9.35 14.10
C PHE A 47 -3.20 8.72 12.71
N LEU A 48 -3.10 9.56 11.67
CA LEU A 48 -2.83 9.12 10.30
C LEU A 48 -1.48 8.40 10.16
N ALA A 49 -0.43 8.88 10.85
CA ALA A 49 0.88 8.23 10.82
C ALA A 49 0.84 6.84 11.47
N VAL A 50 0.09 6.69 12.56
CA VAL A 50 -0.10 5.40 13.23
C VAL A 50 -0.86 4.43 12.33
N CYS A 51 -1.94 4.87 11.67
CA CYS A 51 -2.68 4.03 10.72
C CYS A 51 -1.82 3.58 9.54
N VAL A 52 -0.99 4.47 8.99
CA VAL A 52 -0.08 4.12 7.88
C VAL A 52 0.99 3.12 8.34
N LEU A 53 1.59 3.31 9.52
CA LEU A 53 2.55 2.34 10.06
C LEU A 53 1.88 0.98 10.30
N PHE A 54 0.69 0.98 10.89
CA PHE A 54 -0.08 -0.24 11.11
C PHE A 54 -0.33 -0.98 9.79
N ASP A 55 -0.79 -0.29 8.74
CA ASP A 55 -0.98 -0.87 7.40
C ASP A 55 0.33 -1.46 6.84
N VAL A 56 1.46 -0.76 6.95
CA VAL A 56 2.77 -1.25 6.49
C VAL A 56 3.18 -2.54 7.20
N TYR A 57 3.16 -2.56 8.54
CA TYR A 57 3.55 -3.75 9.30
C TYR A 57 2.57 -4.90 9.12
N LEU A 58 1.27 -4.62 8.98
CA LEU A 58 0.27 -5.64 8.70
C LEU A 58 0.50 -6.31 7.34
N ARG A 59 0.88 -5.53 6.32
CA ARG A 59 1.22 -6.08 4.99
C ARG A 59 2.46 -6.95 5.04
N GLU A 60 3.53 -6.52 5.72
CA GLU A 60 4.76 -7.30 5.86
C GLU A 60 4.51 -8.61 6.61
N ALA A 61 3.75 -8.55 7.71
CA ALA A 61 3.31 -9.74 8.45
C ALA A 61 2.45 -10.66 7.58
N GLY A 62 1.54 -10.09 6.77
CA GLY A 62 0.72 -10.83 5.81
C GLY A 62 1.53 -11.54 4.73
N LEU A 63 2.54 -10.87 4.16
CA LEU A 63 3.47 -11.46 3.19
C LEU A 63 4.34 -12.56 3.81
N LEU A 64 4.82 -12.36 5.02
CA LEU A 64 5.59 -13.37 5.75
C LEU A 64 4.72 -14.61 6.03
N TYR A 65 3.50 -14.40 6.52
CA TYR A 65 2.54 -15.48 6.73
C TYR A 65 2.25 -16.22 5.42
N PHE A 66 1.99 -15.49 4.33
CA PHE A 66 1.74 -16.09 3.02
C PHE A 66 2.93 -16.94 2.55
N ALA A 67 4.17 -16.43 2.67
CA ALA A 67 5.36 -17.18 2.30
C ALA A 67 5.54 -18.46 3.14
N VAL A 68 5.26 -18.40 4.45
CA VAL A 68 5.29 -19.58 5.34
C VAL A 68 4.24 -20.61 4.93
N VAL A 69 3.00 -20.19 4.68
CA VAL A 69 1.93 -21.09 4.23
C VAL A 69 2.29 -21.74 2.89
N MET A 70 2.78 -20.96 1.93
CA MET A 70 3.15 -21.48 0.60
C MET A 70 4.42 -22.32 0.60
N SER A 71 5.25 -22.24 1.64
CA SER A 71 6.47 -23.04 1.76
C SER A 71 6.22 -24.50 2.15
N GLY A 72 5.02 -24.83 2.64
CA GLY A 72 4.70 -26.14 3.19
C GLY A 72 5.34 -26.43 4.56
N PHE A 73 5.92 -25.43 5.24
CA PHE A 73 6.50 -25.59 6.57
C PHE A 73 5.48 -25.49 7.70
N ALA A 74 4.27 -25.00 7.45
CA ALA A 74 3.23 -24.93 8.47
C ALA A 74 2.74 -26.36 8.78
N PRO A 75 3.03 -26.93 9.96
CA PRO A 75 2.54 -28.24 10.30
C PRO A 75 1.01 -28.18 10.32
N LEU A 76 0.37 -28.93 9.42
CA LEU A 76 -1.04 -29.31 9.55
C LEU A 76 -1.15 -30.30 10.70
N ASP A 77 -0.80 -29.86 11.91
CA ASP A 77 -1.10 -30.63 13.09
C ASP A 77 -2.62 -30.79 13.12
N LYS A 78 -3.07 -31.99 13.48
CA LYS A 78 -4.49 -32.42 13.51
C LYS A 78 -5.23 -31.67 14.61
N GLN A 79 -5.30 -30.34 14.50
CA GLN A 79 -5.77 -29.45 15.54
C GLN A 79 -7.29 -29.43 15.47
N GLY A 80 -7.90 -30.29 16.29
CA GLY A 80 -9.34 -30.45 16.40
C GLY A 80 -10.06 -29.12 16.63
N THR A 81 -10.80 -28.67 15.61
CA THR A 81 -12.05 -27.89 15.62
C THR A 81 -12.26 -26.68 16.53
N THR A 82 -11.37 -26.33 17.47
CA THR A 82 -11.65 -25.37 18.55
C THR A 82 -10.71 -24.16 18.61
N SER A 83 -9.52 -24.22 18.00
CA SER A 83 -8.56 -23.09 17.98
C SER A 83 -8.64 -22.18 16.75
N GLN A 84 -9.47 -22.51 15.75
CA GLN A 84 -9.68 -21.69 14.54
C GLN A 84 -10.40 -20.34 14.80
N LEU A 85 -11.03 -20.16 15.98
CA LEU A 85 -11.81 -18.96 16.26
C LEU A 85 -10.96 -17.75 16.68
N SER A 86 -9.77 -17.97 17.27
CA SER A 86 -8.97 -16.87 17.84
C SER A 86 -8.10 -16.14 16.80
N LEU A 87 -7.72 -16.79 15.70
CA LEU A 87 -6.90 -16.16 14.65
C LEU A 87 -7.74 -15.37 13.62
N ARG A 88 -9.06 -15.54 13.62
CA ARG A 88 -10.00 -14.84 12.73
C ARG A 88 -10.23 -13.37 13.12
N ALA A 89 -9.98 -13.00 14.38
CA ALA A 89 -10.32 -11.67 14.90
C ALA A 89 -9.22 -10.61 14.70
N ALA A 90 -7.94 -11.01 14.62
CA ALA A 90 -6.84 -10.03 14.57
C ALA A 90 -6.61 -9.40 13.18
N ASN A 91 -7.21 -9.97 12.15
CA ASN A 91 -6.85 -9.71 10.76
C ASN A 91 -8.09 -9.42 9.89
N ALA A 92 -9.09 -8.70 10.39
CA ALA A 92 -10.37 -8.52 9.68
C ALA A 92 -10.23 -8.00 8.24
N GLU A 93 -9.26 -7.12 7.94
CA GLU A 93 -8.97 -6.71 6.54
C GLU A 93 -8.26 -7.78 5.70
N VAL A 94 -7.39 -8.60 6.32
CA VAL A 94 -6.69 -9.71 5.65
C VAL A 94 -7.58 -10.96 5.52
N VAL A 95 -8.61 -11.10 6.36
CA VAL A 95 -9.56 -12.22 6.40
C VAL A 95 -10.80 -11.94 5.54
N LEU A 96 -11.19 -10.69 5.31
CA LEU A 96 -12.33 -10.36 4.44
C LEU A 96 -12.08 -10.72 2.96
N ALA A 97 -10.83 -10.75 2.49
CA ALA A 97 -10.47 -11.26 1.16
C ALA A 97 -10.32 -12.79 1.11
N ALA A 98 -10.36 -13.46 2.27
CA ALA A 98 -9.98 -14.85 2.44
C ALA A 98 -11.10 -15.66 3.13
N GLU A 99 -12.34 -15.58 2.62
CA GLU A 99 -13.19 -16.79 2.61
C GLU A 99 -12.57 -17.79 1.62
N VAL A 100 -11.42 -18.35 2.01
CA VAL A 100 -10.83 -19.49 1.33
C VAL A 100 -11.72 -20.67 1.65
N GLN A 101 -12.59 -21.06 0.72
CA GLN A 101 -13.22 -22.37 0.77
C GLN A 101 -12.11 -23.41 0.56
N TYR A 102 -11.53 -23.89 1.66
CA TYR A 102 -10.56 -24.97 1.66
C TYR A 102 -11.26 -26.27 1.24
N ALA A 103 -10.90 -26.81 0.08
CA ALA A 103 -11.28 -28.17 -0.29
C ALA A 103 -10.11 -29.10 0.08
N GLU A 104 -10.30 -29.94 1.09
CA GLU A 104 -9.34 -31.00 1.44
C GLU A 104 -9.32 -32.05 0.32
N LEU A 105 -8.28 -32.04 -0.51
CA LEU A 105 -8.09 -33.08 -1.53
C LEU A 105 -7.36 -34.28 -0.90
N HIS A 106 -8.10 -35.15 -0.24
CA HIS A 106 -7.61 -36.25 0.61
C HIS A 106 -6.91 -37.43 -0.12
N GLY A 107 -6.49 -37.28 -1.37
CA GLY A 107 -6.26 -38.43 -2.26
C GLY A 107 -4.84 -38.74 -2.72
N ILE A 108 -4.03 -37.76 -3.16
CA ILE A 108 -2.94 -38.10 -4.10
C ILE A 108 -1.58 -37.38 -3.88
N GLN A 109 -1.43 -36.39 -2.99
CA GLN A 109 -0.15 -35.66 -2.87
C GLN A 109 0.36 -35.51 -1.44
N ALA A 110 1.05 -36.54 -0.96
CA ALA A 110 1.88 -36.47 0.25
C ALA A 110 3.13 -35.56 0.10
N PHE A 111 3.33 -34.93 -1.06
CA PHE A 111 4.53 -34.13 -1.36
C PHE A 111 4.31 -32.61 -1.37
N ILE A 112 3.05 -32.15 -1.42
CA ILE A 112 2.76 -30.72 -1.45
C ILE A 112 1.54 -30.46 -0.57
N GLU A 113 1.77 -30.20 0.71
CA GLU A 113 0.75 -29.77 1.69
C GLU A 113 0.31 -28.31 1.44
N THR A 114 0.06 -27.93 0.19
CA THR A 114 -0.42 -26.58 -0.16
C THR A 114 -1.86 -26.64 -0.67
N CYS A 115 -2.72 -25.80 -0.10
CA CYS A 115 -4.10 -25.66 -0.57
C CYS A 115 -4.15 -24.86 -1.89
N MET A 116 -4.89 -25.37 -2.87
CA MET A 116 -5.17 -24.65 -4.13
C MET A 116 -6.65 -24.47 -4.37
N PHE A 117 -7.01 -23.34 -4.98
CA PHE A 117 -8.36 -23.09 -5.48
C PHE A 117 -8.59 -23.87 -6.78
N THR A 118 -9.49 -24.85 -6.74
CA THR A 118 -9.86 -25.65 -7.92
C THR A 118 -10.79 -24.91 -8.88
N LYS A 119 -11.43 -23.84 -8.41
CA LYS A 119 -12.35 -23.03 -9.21
C LYS A 119 -11.95 -21.56 -9.17
N LYS A 120 -12.03 -20.92 -10.34
CA LYS A 120 -11.86 -19.48 -10.48
C LYS A 120 -12.95 -18.76 -9.68
N SER A 121 -12.53 -18.02 -8.65
CA SER A 121 -13.45 -17.22 -7.86
C SER A 121 -13.69 -15.87 -8.52
N TRP A 122 -14.95 -15.56 -8.82
CA TRP A 122 -15.36 -14.24 -9.32
C TRP A 122 -15.19 -13.13 -8.28
N TYR A 123 -15.00 -13.50 -7.01
CA TYR A 123 -14.75 -12.56 -5.93
C TYR A 123 -13.51 -11.69 -6.19
N PHE A 124 -12.42 -12.27 -6.71
CA PHE A 124 -11.20 -11.51 -7.02
C PHE A 124 -11.46 -10.44 -8.08
N VAL A 125 -12.24 -10.74 -9.12
CA VAL A 125 -12.58 -9.76 -10.14
C VAL A 125 -13.40 -8.62 -9.51
N GLY A 126 -14.37 -8.97 -8.66
CA GLY A 126 -15.20 -8.01 -7.94
C GLY A 126 -14.44 -7.13 -6.94
N SER A 127 -13.38 -7.64 -6.30
CA SER A 127 -12.57 -6.85 -5.37
C SER A 127 -11.62 -5.88 -6.10
N TRP A 128 -11.02 -6.30 -7.22
CA TRP A 128 -10.04 -5.49 -7.95
C TRP A 128 -10.65 -4.48 -8.91
N ALA A 129 -11.79 -4.80 -9.54
CA ALA A 129 -12.39 -3.93 -10.54
C ALA A 129 -12.78 -2.54 -10.01
N PRO A 130 -13.44 -2.39 -8.84
CA PRO A 130 -13.76 -1.07 -8.29
C PRO A 130 -12.52 -0.24 -7.97
N MET A 131 -11.45 -0.87 -7.50
CA MET A 131 -10.18 -0.20 -7.19
C MET A 131 -9.55 0.40 -8.45
N VAL A 132 -9.46 -0.39 -9.53
CA VAL A 132 -8.96 0.09 -10.83
C VAL A 132 -9.88 1.16 -11.42
N ALA A 133 -11.20 0.98 -11.32
CA ALA A 133 -12.16 1.96 -11.81
C ALA A 133 -12.01 3.31 -11.09
N PHE A 134 -11.83 3.29 -9.76
CA PHE A 134 -11.56 4.49 -8.97
C PHE A 134 -10.29 5.21 -9.44
N ASP A 135 -9.20 4.47 -9.65
CA ASP A 135 -7.95 5.06 -10.13
C ASP A 135 -8.09 5.67 -11.53
N LEU A 136 -8.80 5.01 -12.45
CA LEU A 136 -9.06 5.54 -13.78
C LEU A 136 -9.90 6.82 -13.72
N ILE A 137 -10.90 6.88 -12.85
CA ILE A 137 -11.71 8.09 -12.64
C ILE A 137 -10.86 9.19 -12.04
N ALA A 138 -10.05 8.91 -11.02
CA ALA A 138 -9.15 9.89 -10.41
C ALA A 138 -8.15 10.45 -11.44
N LEU A 139 -7.55 9.57 -12.27
CA LEU A 139 -6.67 9.98 -13.36
C LEU A 139 -7.37 10.88 -14.37
N ALA A 140 -8.60 10.51 -14.76
CA ALA A 140 -9.39 11.28 -15.70
C ALA A 140 -9.75 12.67 -15.13
N LEU A 141 -10.10 12.76 -13.85
CA LEU A 141 -10.38 14.03 -13.18
C LEU A 141 -9.13 14.92 -13.09
N VAL A 142 -7.97 14.35 -12.77
CA VAL A 142 -6.69 15.09 -12.76
C VAL A 142 -6.36 15.57 -14.17
N ALA A 143 -6.41 14.70 -15.18
CA ALA A 143 -6.18 15.05 -16.58
C ALA A 143 -7.13 16.16 -17.04
N TRP A 144 -8.42 16.03 -16.74
CA TRP A 144 -9.42 17.04 -17.06
C TRP A 144 -9.14 18.38 -16.39
N SER A 145 -8.80 18.37 -15.09
CA SER A 145 -8.43 19.57 -14.34
C SER A 145 -7.20 20.26 -14.93
N THR A 146 -6.20 19.47 -15.37
CA THR A 146 -5.00 20.01 -16.02
C THR A 146 -5.28 20.62 -17.39
N LEU A 147 -6.25 20.09 -18.14
CA LEU A 147 -6.66 20.64 -19.43
C LEU A 147 -7.48 21.92 -19.29
N MET A 148 -8.33 22.00 -18.27
CA MET A 148 -9.24 23.14 -18.07
C MET A 148 -8.59 24.33 -17.38
N THR A 149 -7.50 24.14 -16.63
CA THR A 149 -6.83 25.22 -15.91
C THR A 149 -5.49 25.54 -16.57
N PRO A 150 -5.39 26.55 -17.45
CA PRO A 150 -4.11 27.00 -18.00
C PRO A 150 -3.26 27.61 -16.86
N ARG A 151 -2.45 26.77 -16.21
CA ARG A 151 -1.55 27.18 -15.13
C ARG A 151 -0.38 27.98 -15.70
N ARG A 152 -0.17 29.20 -15.20
CA ARG A 152 1.09 29.94 -15.38
C ARG A 152 2.25 29.08 -14.85
N GLN A 153 3.25 28.84 -15.68
CA GLN A 153 4.30 27.82 -15.52
C GLN A 153 5.33 28.06 -14.40
N GLU A 154 5.18 29.06 -13.53
CA GLU A 154 6.33 29.55 -12.74
C GLU A 154 6.55 28.92 -11.36
N THR A 155 5.86 27.84 -11.00
CA THR A 155 6.16 27.14 -9.74
C THR A 155 6.96 25.87 -10.00
N ALA A 156 8.29 25.97 -9.90
CA ALA A 156 9.22 24.84 -9.97
C ALA A 156 8.83 23.68 -9.04
N ILE A 157 8.16 23.99 -7.93
CA ILE A 157 7.67 23.02 -6.93
C ILE A 157 6.55 22.13 -7.49
N VAL A 158 5.60 22.69 -8.26
CA VAL A 158 4.49 21.93 -8.86
C VAL A 158 5.01 20.97 -9.91
N GLY A 159 6.04 21.36 -10.66
CA GLY A 159 6.68 20.50 -11.66
C GLY A 159 7.30 19.24 -11.03
N ILE A 160 7.98 19.37 -9.88
CA ILE A 160 8.60 18.23 -9.19
C ILE A 160 7.52 17.32 -8.58
N LEU A 161 6.53 17.90 -7.91
CA LEU A 161 5.44 17.15 -7.27
C LEU A 161 4.58 16.41 -8.30
N TYR A 162 4.26 17.07 -9.41
CA TYR A 162 3.50 16.44 -10.49
C TYR A 162 4.31 15.32 -11.13
N LYS A 163 5.60 15.54 -11.42
CA LYS A 163 6.45 14.52 -12.03
C LYS A 163 6.55 13.27 -11.15
N GLN A 164 6.85 13.42 -9.87
CA GLN A 164 7.02 12.28 -8.97
C GLN A 164 5.68 11.62 -8.57
N GLY A 165 4.65 12.43 -8.28
CA GLY A 165 3.33 11.93 -7.92
C GLY A 165 2.65 11.20 -9.08
N PHE A 166 2.73 11.75 -10.30
CA PHE A 166 2.11 11.16 -11.48
C PHE A 166 2.72 9.81 -11.84
N TYR A 167 4.05 9.66 -11.83
CA TYR A 167 4.68 8.37 -12.14
C TYR A 167 4.37 7.32 -11.08
N THR A 168 4.34 7.72 -9.81
CA THR A 168 3.97 6.80 -8.72
C THR A 168 2.52 6.34 -8.86
N PHE A 169 1.61 7.27 -9.13
CA PHE A 169 0.21 6.97 -9.39
C PHE A 169 0.03 6.05 -10.61
N LEU A 170 0.73 6.33 -11.71
CA LEU A 170 0.71 5.50 -12.91
C LEU A 170 1.25 4.09 -12.63
N ALA A 171 2.31 3.96 -11.82
CA ALA A 171 2.84 2.67 -11.41
C ALA A 171 1.80 1.86 -10.61
N PHE A 172 1.08 2.48 -9.67
CA PHE A 172 -0.02 1.83 -8.95
C PHE A 172 -1.15 1.40 -9.88
N LEU A 173 -1.56 2.26 -10.81
CA LEU A 173 -2.60 1.94 -11.79
C LEU A 173 -2.19 0.72 -12.63
N LEU A 174 -0.96 0.69 -13.13
CA LEU A 174 -0.45 -0.44 -13.92
C LEU A 174 -0.35 -1.73 -13.10
N LEU A 175 0.09 -1.64 -11.84
CA LEU A 175 0.12 -2.79 -10.92
C LEU A 175 -1.28 -3.33 -10.59
N ARG A 176 -2.27 -2.46 -10.43
CA ARG A 176 -3.66 -2.87 -10.18
C ARG A 176 -4.33 -3.40 -11.44
N LEU A 177 -4.05 -2.79 -12.59
CA LEU A 177 -4.53 -3.25 -13.88
C LEU A 177 -3.98 -4.64 -14.22
N SER A 178 -2.69 -4.91 -13.96
CA SER A 178 -2.12 -6.25 -14.19
C SER A 178 -2.81 -7.33 -13.34
N ARG A 179 -3.14 -7.04 -12.06
CA ARG A 179 -3.94 -7.95 -11.21
C ARG A 179 -5.33 -8.21 -11.81
N LEU A 180 -6.01 -7.13 -12.23
CA LEU A 180 -7.33 -7.26 -12.83
C LEU A 180 -7.28 -8.10 -14.10
N LEU A 181 -6.30 -7.87 -14.98
CA LEU A 181 -6.10 -8.64 -16.21
C LEU A 181 -5.84 -10.12 -15.90
N SER A 182 -4.95 -10.43 -14.95
CA SER A 182 -4.72 -11.81 -14.50
C SER A 182 -5.98 -12.45 -13.90
N SER A 183 -6.79 -11.68 -13.17
CA SER A 183 -8.06 -12.19 -12.63
C SER A 183 -9.12 -12.46 -13.70
N VAL A 184 -9.18 -11.65 -14.76
CA VAL A 184 -10.17 -11.78 -15.83
C VAL A 184 -9.77 -12.85 -16.84
N PHE A 185 -8.51 -12.83 -17.29
CA PHE A 185 -8.02 -13.68 -18.39
C PHE A 185 -7.19 -14.88 -17.93
N GLY A 186 -6.61 -14.83 -16.73
CA GLY A 186 -5.73 -15.89 -16.23
C GLY A 186 -6.46 -17.15 -15.76
N SER A 187 -5.68 -18.22 -15.66
CA SER A 187 -6.06 -19.48 -15.02
C SER A 187 -6.18 -19.30 -13.49
N ALA A 188 -6.78 -20.27 -12.80
CA ALA A 188 -6.88 -20.22 -11.33
C ALA A 188 -5.48 -20.11 -10.67
N ALA A 189 -4.47 -20.77 -11.23
CA ALA A 189 -3.10 -20.69 -10.75
C ALA A 189 -2.45 -19.32 -10.99
N ASP A 190 -2.76 -18.64 -12.10
CA ASP A 190 -2.23 -17.29 -12.35
C ASP A 190 -2.79 -16.27 -11.36
N THR A 191 -4.03 -16.48 -10.90
CA THR A 191 -4.66 -15.59 -9.91
C THR A 191 -4.02 -15.64 -8.53
N THR A 192 -3.36 -16.76 -8.17
CA THR A 192 -2.65 -16.89 -6.89
C THR A 192 -1.20 -16.42 -6.93
N LEU A 193 -0.60 -16.33 -8.12
CA LEU A 193 0.79 -15.94 -8.31
C LEU A 193 1.03 -14.42 -8.19
N MET A 194 0.05 -13.62 -8.63
CA MET A 194 0.19 -12.15 -8.64
C MET A 194 0.07 -11.45 -7.27
N PRO A 195 -0.79 -11.86 -6.33
CA PRO A 195 -0.97 -11.14 -5.07
C PRO A 195 0.32 -10.90 -4.28
N PRO A 196 1.23 -11.85 -4.03
CA PRO A 196 2.41 -11.59 -3.18
C PRO A 196 3.34 -10.54 -3.77
N VAL A 197 3.66 -10.65 -5.06
CA VAL A 197 4.52 -9.71 -5.77
C VAL A 197 3.91 -8.33 -5.76
N THR A 198 2.63 -8.26 -6.11
CA THR A 198 1.97 -6.97 -6.24
C THR A 198 1.71 -6.32 -4.89
N TRP A 199 1.42 -7.09 -3.83
CA TRP A 199 1.23 -6.60 -2.48
C TRP A 199 2.53 -6.04 -1.89
N ALA A 200 3.66 -6.70 -2.16
CA ALA A 200 4.99 -6.19 -1.82
C ALA A 200 5.31 -4.87 -2.54
N LEU A 201 5.11 -4.82 -3.86
CA LEU A 201 5.36 -3.60 -4.64
C LEU A 201 4.44 -2.43 -4.23
N ASP A 202 3.17 -2.72 -3.95
CA ASP A 202 2.21 -1.72 -3.48
C ASP A 202 2.60 -1.16 -2.11
N GLY A 203 3.08 -2.02 -1.20
CA GLY A 203 3.63 -1.62 0.09
C GLY A 203 4.87 -0.73 -0.04
N ILE A 204 5.85 -1.16 -0.84
CA ILE A 204 7.09 -0.41 -1.09
C ILE A 204 6.80 0.98 -1.66
N LEU A 205 5.95 1.06 -2.69
CA LEU A 205 5.60 2.33 -3.33
C LEU A 205 4.83 3.24 -2.37
N SER A 206 3.89 2.70 -1.61
CA SER A 206 3.06 3.49 -0.68
C SER A 206 3.91 4.06 0.45
N TYR A 207 4.78 3.23 1.02
CA TYR A 207 5.68 3.61 2.09
C TYR A 207 6.70 4.66 1.65
N ARG A 208 7.30 4.50 0.46
CA ARG A 208 8.23 5.52 -0.10
C ARG A 208 7.53 6.84 -0.39
N LEU A 209 6.31 6.81 -0.92
CA LEU A 209 5.51 8.02 -1.13
C LEU A 209 5.22 8.72 0.20
N PHE A 210 4.82 7.96 1.22
CA PHE A 210 4.56 8.47 2.56
C PHE A 210 5.80 9.14 3.18
N LEU A 211 6.96 8.47 3.15
CA LEU A 211 8.21 9.04 3.65
C LEU A 211 8.61 10.31 2.89
N THR A 212 8.41 10.35 1.58
CA THR A 212 8.69 11.53 0.75
C THR A 212 7.81 12.72 1.16
N ILE A 213 6.52 12.47 1.39
CA ILE A 213 5.59 13.50 1.88
C ILE A 213 6.04 14.01 3.25
N LYS A 214 6.44 13.11 4.16
CA LYS A 214 6.92 13.49 5.49
C LYS A 214 8.24 14.27 5.47
N GLU A 215 9.16 13.90 4.58
CA GLU A 215 10.40 14.64 4.37
C GLU A 215 10.11 16.08 3.90
N MET A 216 9.16 16.26 2.97
CA MET A 216 8.72 17.59 2.51
C MET A 216 8.05 18.39 3.62
N GLU A 217 7.16 17.76 4.40
CA GLU A 217 6.50 18.39 5.55
C GLU A 217 7.53 18.89 6.58
N TYR A 218 8.49 18.03 6.90
CA TYR A 218 9.56 18.33 7.85
C TYR A 218 10.48 19.45 7.35
N GLY A 219 10.87 19.41 6.06
CA GLY A 219 11.66 20.44 5.42
C GLY A 219 10.96 21.80 5.37
N SER A 220 9.64 21.79 5.11
CA SER A 220 8.82 23.00 5.13
C SER A 220 8.86 23.65 6.53
N ARG A 221 8.57 22.90 7.60
CA ARG A 221 8.58 23.43 8.98
C ARG A 221 9.92 24.06 9.37
N ARG A 222 11.05 23.46 8.99
CA ARG A 222 12.39 24.03 9.26
C ARG A 222 12.66 25.33 8.51
N ASN A 223 12.22 25.45 7.26
CA ASN A 223 12.46 26.64 6.45
C ASN A 223 11.59 27.82 6.90
N TRP A 224 10.36 27.59 7.35
CA TRP A 224 9.48 28.63 7.90
C TRP A 224 10.11 29.36 9.09
N SER A 225 10.76 28.63 10.00
CA SER A 225 11.45 29.23 11.15
C SER A 225 12.53 30.26 10.77
N LYS A 226 13.14 30.17 9.59
CA LYS A 226 14.16 31.13 9.13
C LYS A 226 13.57 32.44 8.61
N TYR A 227 12.34 32.42 8.09
CA TYR A 227 11.70 33.62 7.55
C TYR A 227 10.93 34.41 8.61
N ASP A 228 10.41 33.75 9.64
CA ASP A 228 9.71 34.44 10.75
C ASP A 228 10.65 35.08 11.77
N ALA A 229 11.92 34.68 11.80
CA ALA A 229 12.93 35.29 12.66
C ALA A 229 13.66 36.47 11.99
N GLY A 230 13.02 37.13 11.01
CA GLY A 230 13.49 38.45 10.57
C GLY A 230 13.75 39.33 11.79
N PRO A 231 14.89 40.06 11.84
CA PRO A 231 15.21 40.87 13.00
C PRO A 231 14.03 41.80 13.26
N ARG A 232 13.34 41.60 14.40
CA ARG A 232 12.34 42.55 14.89
C ARG A 232 13.06 43.89 15.00
N THR A 233 12.91 44.73 13.98
CA THR A 233 13.31 46.13 14.01
C THR A 233 12.46 46.78 15.07
N ARG A 234 13.04 46.84 16.26
CA ARG A 234 12.46 47.41 17.47
C ARG A 234 12.37 48.91 17.25
N GLY A 235 11.31 49.35 16.58
CA GLY A 235 10.99 50.77 16.47
C GLY A 235 10.52 51.19 15.09
N ASN A 236 9.22 51.04 14.82
CA ASN A 236 8.43 52.19 14.36
C ASN A 236 6.93 51.94 14.58
N PRO A 237 6.28 52.56 15.58
CA PRO A 237 4.87 52.31 15.90
C PRO A 237 3.84 52.96 14.95
N GLN A 238 4.20 53.25 13.69
CA GLN A 238 3.38 54.10 12.81
C GLN A 238 3.07 53.51 11.42
N VAL A 239 3.49 52.29 11.09
CA VAL A 239 3.21 51.73 9.75
C VAL A 239 1.89 50.95 9.77
N GLY A 240 0.92 51.47 9.01
CA GLY A 240 -0.45 51.00 8.93
C GLY A 240 -0.60 49.53 8.56
N ARG A 241 -1.72 48.95 9.04
CA ARG A 241 -2.24 47.60 8.80
C ARG A 241 -1.88 47.06 7.40
N GLN A 242 -0.78 46.33 7.31
CA GLN A 242 -0.54 45.46 6.17
C GLN A 242 -1.33 44.17 6.43
N ALA A 243 -2.26 43.87 5.54
CA ALA A 243 -3.12 42.70 5.62
C ALA A 243 -2.24 41.45 5.68
N THR A 244 -2.24 40.81 6.84
CA THR A 244 -1.73 39.46 7.05
C THR A 244 -2.41 38.58 6.00
N THR A 245 -1.67 38.16 4.98
CA THR A 245 -2.04 37.00 4.17
C THR A 245 -1.90 35.78 5.06
N ILE A 246 -2.93 35.57 5.87
CA ILE A 246 -3.19 34.32 6.58
C ILE A 246 -3.31 33.28 5.48
N LEU A 247 -2.28 32.45 5.30
CA LEU A 247 -2.49 31.16 4.67
C LEU A 247 -3.32 30.37 5.67
N VAL A 248 -4.64 30.51 5.53
CA VAL A 248 -5.65 29.71 6.21
C VAL A 248 -5.45 28.30 5.66
N PHE A 249 -4.49 27.57 6.22
CA PHE A 249 -4.70 26.14 6.42
C PHE A 249 -5.81 26.10 7.47
N GLU A 250 -7.03 26.05 6.97
CA GLU A 250 -8.21 25.72 7.74
C GLU A 250 -7.96 24.30 8.29
N GLU A 251 -7.28 24.25 9.42
CA GLU A 251 -7.38 23.14 10.36
C GLU A 251 -8.85 23.11 10.74
N ILE A 252 -9.63 22.30 10.00
CA ILE A 252 -10.97 21.92 10.40
C ILE A 252 -10.78 21.09 11.68
N GLU A 253 -10.66 21.78 12.82
CA GLU A 253 -10.85 21.21 14.14
C GLU A 253 -12.23 20.56 14.13
N MET A 254 -12.24 19.24 14.04
CA MET A 254 -13.39 18.43 14.40
C MET A 254 -13.59 18.56 15.92
N ASP A 255 -14.29 19.62 16.31
CA ASP A 255 -14.93 19.72 17.62
C ASP A 255 -16.02 18.64 17.70
N SER A 256 -15.64 17.45 18.16
CA SER A 256 -16.57 16.39 18.55
C SER A 256 -17.22 16.81 19.87
N LYS A 257 -18.49 17.21 19.79
CA LYS A 257 -19.43 17.20 20.93
C LYS A 257 -19.87 15.79 21.28
#